data_AF-A0A8T4XX79-F1
#
_entry.id   AF-A0A8T4XX79-F1
#
_cell.length_a   1.000
_cell.length_b   1.000
_cell.length_c   1.000
_cell.angle_alpha   90.00
_cell.angle_beta   90.00
_cell.angle_gamma   90.00
#
_symmetry.space_group_name_H-M   'P 1'
#
loop_
_entity.id
_entity.type
_entity.pdbx_description
1 polymer ?
#
loop_
_entity_poly.entity_id
_entity_poly.type
_entity_poly.pdbx_seq_one_letter_code
_entity_poly.pdbx_strand_id
1 'polypeptide(L)' 'KGAMKARFGPGNSWPTRIRSQRRLLRELKERRLITTSSYRRLYLMAKGGAFKSLAELRHYIEVQGLARRRLR' A
#
# COMPACT_ATOMS: atom_id res chain seq x y z
N LYS A 1 -6.16 -21.60 -26.23
CA LYS A 1 -5.49 -20.28 -26.29
C LYS A 1 -6.27 -19.28 -25.44
N GLY A 2 -5.89 -19.05 -24.18
CA GLY A 2 -6.55 -18.06 -23.33
C GLY A 2 -5.90 -16.69 -23.51
N ALA A 3 -6.64 -15.72 -24.06
CA ALA A 3 -6.14 -14.36 -24.22
C ALA A 3 -5.83 -13.75 -22.85
N MET A 4 -4.58 -13.33 -22.64
CA MET A 4 -4.09 -12.67 -21.41
C MET A 4 -4.86 -11.37 -21.08
N LYS A 5 -5.63 -10.84 -22.04
CA LYS A 5 -6.51 -9.68 -21.89
C LYS A 5 -7.86 -9.96 -21.22
N ALA A 6 -8.29 -11.22 -21.08
CA ALA A 6 -9.58 -11.55 -20.44
C ALA A 6 -9.52 -11.61 -18.89
N ARG A 7 -8.32 -11.71 -18.29
CA ARG A 7 -8.16 -11.78 -16.82
C ARG A 7 -8.15 -10.42 -16.11
N PHE A 8 -7.87 -9.34 -16.84
CA PHE A 8 -7.85 -7.99 -16.30
C PHE A 8 -8.50 -7.05 -17.30
N GLY A 9 -9.83 -6.91 -17.23
CA GLY A 9 -10.52 -5.83 -17.92
C GLY A 9 -9.95 -4.47 -17.49
N PRO A 10 -9.83 -3.48 -18.41
CA PRO A 10 -9.16 -2.20 -18.15
C PRO A 10 -9.80 -1.32 -17.07
N GLY A 11 -10.93 -1.73 -16.46
CA GLY A 11 -11.71 -0.92 -15.54
C GLY A 11 -11.45 -1.10 -14.03
N ASN A 12 -10.76 -2.16 -13.57
CA ASN A 12 -10.77 -2.54 -12.13
C ASN A 12 -9.38 -2.53 -11.44
N SER A 13 -8.42 -1.76 -11.95
CA SER A 13 -7.10 -1.63 -11.33
C SER A 13 -7.13 -0.77 -10.06
N TRP A 14 -8.02 0.22 -9.98
CA TRP A 14 -8.11 1.16 -8.86
C TRP A 14 -8.49 0.49 -7.52
N PRO A 15 -9.58 -0.30 -7.44
CA PRO A 15 -9.93 -0.97 -6.18
C PRO A 15 -8.86 -1.99 -5.76
N THR A 16 -8.22 -2.64 -6.73
CA THR A 16 -7.20 -3.67 -6.49
C THR A 16 -5.91 -3.06 -5.93
N ARG A 17 -5.49 -1.90 -6.42
CA ARG A 17 -4.33 -1.15 -5.92
C ARG A 17 -4.55 -0.62 -4.50
N ILE A 18 -5.69 -0.01 -4.22
CA ILE A 18 -5.96 0.49 -2.86
C ILE A 18 -6.07 -0.69 -1.87
N ARG A 19 -6.64 -1.83 -2.29
CA ARG A 19 -6.70 -3.04 -1.45
C ARG A 19 -5.30 -3.56 -1.11
N SER A 20 -4.39 -3.64 -2.08
CA SER A 20 -3.03 -4.11 -1.82
C SER A 20 -2.26 -3.17 -0.88
N GLN A 21 -2.40 -1.84 -1.05
CA GLN A 21 -1.80 -0.84 -0.16
C GLN A 21 -2.30 -0.98 1.28
N ARG A 22 -3.62 -1.12 1.46
CA ARG A 22 -4.23 -1.29 2.79
C ARG A 22 -3.81 -2.59 3.46
N ARG A 23 -3.67 -3.67 2.68
CA ARG A 23 -3.17 -4.95 3.18
C ARG A 23 -1.74 -4.81 3.72
N LEU A 24 -0.85 -4.18 2.94
CA LEU A 24 0.52 -3.91 3.39
C LEU A 24 0.55 -3.09 4.68
N LEU A 25 -0.23 -2.01 4.76
CA LEU A 25 -0.30 -1.19 5.98
C LEU A 25 -0.78 -1.97 7.20
N ARG A 26 -1.74 -2.88 7.02
CA ARG A 26 -2.22 -3.75 8.10
C ARG A 26 -1.11 -4.69 8.56
N GLU A 27 -0.41 -5.35 7.64
CA GLU A 27 0.72 -6.23 7.95
C GLU A 27 1.84 -5.48 8.69
N LEU A 28 2.18 -4.27 8.25
CA LEU A 28 3.18 -3.42 8.92
C LEU A 28 2.76 -3.03 10.34
N LYS A 29 1.46 -2.77 10.57
CA LYS A 29 0.91 -2.47 11.90
C LYS A 29 0.96 -3.71 12.79
N GLU A 30 0.50 -4.86 12.29
CA GLU A 30 0.48 -6.14 13.02
C GLU A 30 1.89 -6.57 13.45
N ARG A 31 2.88 -6.38 12.57
CA ARG A 31 4.30 -6.61 12.86
C ARG A 31 4.94 -5.52 13.73
N ARG A 32 4.17 -4.54 14.19
CA ARG A 32 4.62 -3.37 14.96
C ARG A 32 5.76 -2.58 14.29
N LEU A 33 5.85 -2.64 12.96
CA LEU A 33 6.85 -1.90 12.17
C LEU A 33 6.48 -0.43 12.04
N ILE A 34 5.19 -0.11 12.08
CA ILE A 34 4.67 1.27 12.13
C ILE A 34 3.84 1.47 13.40
N THR A 35 3.78 2.71 13.90
CA THR A 35 2.87 3.07 14.99
C THR A 35 1.41 3.10 14.50
N THR A 36 0.46 3.03 15.42
CA THR A 36 -0.97 3.23 15.13
C THR A 36 -1.29 4.61 14.56
N SER A 37 -0.56 5.65 14.99
CA SER A 37 -0.68 7.01 14.44
C SER A 37 -0.21 7.07 12.99
N SER A 38 0.96 6.52 12.68
CA SER A 38 1.49 6.43 11.31
C SER A 38 0.58 5.60 10.41
N TYR A 39 0.08 4.46 10.90
CA TYR A 39 -0.90 3.64 10.18
C TYR A 39 -2.14 4.43 9.78
N ARG A 40 -2.76 5.17 10.72
CA ARG A 40 -3.97 5.96 10.43
C ARG A 40 -3.71 7.02 9.36
N ARG A 41 -2.60 7.75 9.46
CA ARG A 41 -2.20 8.76 8.47
C ARG A 41 -1.99 8.15 7.09
N LEU A 42 -1.20 7.07 7.00
CA LEU A 42 -0.92 6.38 5.73
C LEU A 42 -2.18 5.74 5.12
N TYR A 43 -3.09 5.23 5.95
CA TYR A 43 -4.35 4.64 5.50
C TYR A 43 -5.26 5.68 4.84
N LEU A 44 -5.34 6.89 5.41
CA LEU A 44 -6.10 8.00 4.82
C LEU A 44 -5.48 8.48 3.51
N MET A 45 -4.14 8.58 3.44
CA MET A 45 -3.43 8.91 2.20
C MET A 45 -3.66 7.87 1.10
N ALA A 46 -3.60 6.57 1.45
CA ALA A 46 -3.90 5.49 0.51
C ALA A 46 -5.37 5.51 0.05
N LYS A 47 -6.31 5.84 0.95
CA LYS A 47 -7.73 6.04 0.59
C LYS A 47 -7.90 7.19 -0.41
N GLY A 48 -7.15 8.26 -0.25
CA GLY A 48 -7.11 9.41 -1.16
C GLY A 48 -6.33 9.17 -2.47
N GLY A 49 -5.73 7.99 -2.65
CA GLY A 49 -4.98 7.68 -3.87
C GLY A 49 -3.59 8.31 -3.95
N ALA A 50 -3.02 8.75 -2.82
CA ALA A 50 -1.72 9.43 -2.77
C ALA A 50 -0.55 8.59 -3.32
N PHE A 51 -0.69 7.27 -3.36
CA PHE A 51 0.38 6.36 -3.77
C PHE A 51 0.08 5.66 -5.10
N LYS A 52 0.96 5.87 -6.08
CA LYS A 52 1.27 5.17 -7.36
C LYS A 52 1.17 3.66 -7.38
N SER A 53 1.77 3.09 -6.35
CA SER A 53 2.12 1.67 -6.28
C SER A 53 2.42 1.28 -4.83
N LEU A 54 2.71 0.00 -4.59
CA LEU A 54 3.23 -0.45 -3.28
C LEU A 54 4.64 0.05 -3.01
N ALA A 55 5.47 0.18 -4.06
CA ALA A 55 6.83 0.66 -3.95
C ALA A 55 6.87 2.11 -3.47
N GLU A 56 6.00 2.98 -4.00
CA GLU A 56 5.92 4.38 -3.57
C GLU A 56 5.42 4.50 -2.13
N LEU A 57 4.47 3.67 -1.72
CA LEU A 57 4.04 3.61 -0.32
C LEU A 57 5.20 3.21 0.61
N ARG A 58 5.99 2.18 0.24
CA ARG A 58 7.16 1.75 1.03
C ARG A 58 8.22 2.86 1.09
N HIS A 59 8.53 3.45 -0.06
CA HIS A 59 9.49 4.54 -0.14
C HIS A 59 9.07 5.73 0.73
N TYR A 60 7.79 6.12 0.69
CA TYR A 60 7.27 7.18 1.56
C TYR A 60 7.42 6.86 3.05
N ILE A 61 7.13 5.61 3.45
CA ILE A 61 7.31 5.16 4.84
C ILE A 61 8.78 5.24 5.28
N GLU A 62 9.71 4.88 4.39
CA GLU A 62 11.15 4.95 4.63
C GLU A 62 11.65 6.39 4.71
N VAL A 63 11.31 7.24 3.73
CA VAL A 63 11.72 8.65 3.66
C VAL A 63 11.22 9.43 4.86
N GLN A 64 9.99 9.16 5.31
CA GLN A 64 9.41 9.84 6.47
C GLN A 64 9.85 9.24 7.82
N GLY A 65 10.72 8.23 7.82
CA GLY A 65 11.18 7.57 9.05
C GLY A 65 10.05 6.95 9.89
N LEU A 66 8.92 6.60 9.25
CA LEU A 66 7.73 6.10 9.94
C LEU A 66 7.86 4.63 10.34
N ALA A 67 8.84 3.93 9.78
CA ALA A 67 9.16 2.56 10.13
C ALA A 67 10.13 2.53 11.33
N ARG A 68 9.78 1.75 12.35
CA ARG A 68 10.64 1.49 13.53
C ARG A 68 11.87 0.63 13.20
N ARG A 69 11.82 -0.11 12.09
CA ARG A 69 12.90 -0.97 11.60
C ARG A 69 12.96 -0.84 10.07
N ARG A 70 14.16 -0.85 9.50
CA ARG A 70 14.35 -0.83 8.05
C ARG A 70 13.51 -1.94 7.41
N LEU A 71 12.63 -1.55 6.48
CA LEU A 71 11.85 -2.49 5.70
C LEU A 71 12.85 -3.22 4.77
N ARG A 72 13.10 -4.51 5.03
CA ARG A 72 13.87 -5.38 4.14
C ARG A 72 12.91 -6.16 3.25
#